data_AF-A0A1E1WNS3-F1
#
_entry.id   AF-A0A1E1WNS3-F1
#
_cell.length_a   1.000
_cell.length_b   1.000
_cell.length_c   1.000
_cell.angle_alpha   90.00
_cell.angle_beta   90.00
_cell.angle_gamma   90.00
#
_symmetry.space_group_name_H-M   'P 1'
#
loop_
_entity.id
_entity.type
_entity.pdbx_description
1 polymer ?
#
loop_
_entity_poly.entity_id
_entity_poly.type
_entity_poly.pdbx_seq_one_letter_code
_entity_poly.pdbx_strand_id
1 'polypeptide(L)'
;MPKKKTGQRKKAEKQKLRQKEIRNAKDNVDLAAHPCNVPMECDKCQKKQKNRAFCYFCAAVQRLPTCAHCGKVKCMLKSGDCVVRHPGVYTTGLGMVGAICDFCEAWVCHGRKCLTTHACSCPLMDAVCLECERGVWEHGGRVFRCCFCRGFLCEDDQFEHQASCQVLESETYKCQSCNRLGQYSCLRCKTCFCDEHVRRRGVRLERRA
;
A
#
# COMPACT_ATOMS: atom_id res chain seq x y z
N MET A 1 -18.22 -40.15 -1.59
CA MET A 1 -17.92 -39.09 -2.58
C MET A 1 -17.87 -37.72 -1.90
N PRO A 2 -16.84 -36.89 -2.13
CA PRO A 2 -16.84 -35.51 -1.64
C PRO A 2 -18.07 -34.76 -2.20
N LYS A 3 -18.84 -34.10 -1.33
CA LYS A 3 -20.05 -33.37 -1.75
C LYS A 3 -19.68 -32.34 -2.82
N LYS A 4 -20.42 -32.34 -3.94
CA LYS A 4 -20.22 -31.42 -5.07
C LYS A 4 -20.30 -29.98 -4.54
N LYS A 5 -19.25 -29.18 -4.74
CA LYS A 5 -19.22 -27.80 -4.23
C LYS A 5 -20.35 -26.98 -4.85
N THR A 6 -21.07 -26.23 -4.02
CA THR A 6 -22.12 -25.30 -4.46
C THR A 6 -21.54 -24.21 -5.36
N GLY A 7 -22.36 -23.60 -6.22
CA GLY A 7 -21.94 -22.50 -7.08
C GLY A 7 -21.39 -21.30 -6.29
N GLN A 8 -21.96 -21.00 -5.12
CA GLN A 8 -21.48 -19.98 -4.21
C GLN A 8 -20.07 -20.29 -3.68
N ARG A 9 -19.83 -21.54 -3.24
CA ARG A 9 -18.51 -21.96 -2.75
C ARG A 9 -17.44 -21.88 -3.83
N LYS A 10 -17.77 -22.24 -5.08
CA LYS A 10 -16.87 -22.08 -6.24
C LYS A 10 -16.53 -20.62 -6.52
N LYS A 11 -17.51 -19.70 -6.44
CA LYS A 11 -17.29 -18.25 -6.60
C LYS A 11 -16.38 -17.68 -5.51
N ALA A 12 -16.63 -18.05 -4.25
CA ALA A 12 -15.80 -17.62 -3.12
C ALA A 12 -14.34 -18.08 -3.24
N GLU A 13 -14.11 -19.34 -3.63
CA GLU A 13 -12.75 -19.86 -3.86
C GLU A 13 -12.04 -19.13 -5.00
N LYS A 14 -12.73 -18.86 -6.11
CA LYS A 14 -12.19 -18.08 -7.23
C LYS A 14 -11.85 -16.64 -6.81
N GLN A 15 -12.70 -16.00 -6.00
CA GLN A 15 -12.44 -14.67 -5.46
C GLN A 15 -11.23 -14.65 -4.53
N LYS A 16 -11.07 -15.67 -3.67
CA LYS A 16 -9.92 -15.81 -2.76
C LYS A 16 -8.60 -15.97 -3.54
N LEU A 17 -8.60 -16.76 -4.61
CA LEU A 17 -7.45 -16.90 -5.51
C LEU A 17 -7.09 -15.56 -6.16
N ARG A 18 -8.08 -14.85 -6.73
CA ARG A 18 -7.88 -13.54 -7.33
C ARG A 18 -7.32 -12.51 -6.33
N GLN A 19 -7.81 -12.50 -5.09
CA GLN A 19 -7.26 -11.62 -4.04
C GLN A 19 -5.82 -11.97 -3.68
N LYS A 20 -5.42 -13.24 -3.78
CA LYS A 20 -4.03 -13.66 -3.57
C LYS A 20 -3.13 -13.16 -4.71
N GLU A 21 -3.60 -13.25 -5.95
CA GLU A 21 -2.90 -12.71 -7.12
C GLU A 21 -2.72 -11.19 -7.04
N ILE A 22 -3.78 -10.47 -6.67
CA ILE A 22 -3.73 -9.01 -6.48
C ILE A 22 -2.71 -8.64 -5.40
N ARG A 23 -2.67 -9.37 -4.27
CA ARG A 23 -1.68 -9.17 -3.21
C ARG A 23 -0.26 -9.42 -3.69
N ASN A 24 -0.02 -10.50 -4.43
CA ASN A 24 1.31 -10.81 -4.96
C ASN A 24 1.78 -9.77 -5.99
N ALA A 25 0.86 -9.17 -6.75
CA ALA A 25 1.20 -8.16 -7.75
C ALA A 25 1.44 -6.75 -7.15
N LYS A 26 0.97 -6.51 -5.91
CA LYS A 26 1.04 -5.22 -5.22
C LYS A 26 2.50 -4.73 -5.04
N ASP A 27 3.43 -5.65 -4.83
CA ASP A 27 4.83 -5.30 -4.57
C ASP A 27 5.64 -4.92 -5.82
N ASN A 28 5.09 -5.15 -7.02
CA ASN A 28 5.76 -4.90 -8.29
C ASN A 28 5.74 -3.42 -8.71
N VAL A 29 4.86 -2.62 -8.11
CA VAL A 29 4.73 -1.19 -8.42
C VAL A 29 5.34 -0.38 -7.29
N ASP A 30 6.07 0.68 -7.62
CA ASP A 30 6.62 1.55 -6.59
C ASP A 30 5.51 2.35 -5.87
N LEU A 31 5.63 2.51 -4.55
CA LEU A 31 4.65 3.23 -3.73
C LEU A 31 4.47 4.67 -4.26
N ALA A 32 5.56 5.31 -4.67
CA ALA A 32 5.54 6.66 -5.24
C ALA A 32 4.77 6.76 -6.57
N ALA A 33 4.66 5.67 -7.33
CA ALA A 33 3.94 5.63 -8.60
C ALA A 33 2.43 5.48 -8.45
N HIS A 34 1.93 5.14 -7.25
CA HIS A 34 0.49 5.00 -7.03
C HIS A 34 -0.19 6.37 -6.92
N PRO A 35 -1.36 6.59 -7.56
CA PRO A 35 -2.08 7.86 -7.48
C PRO A 35 -2.47 8.28 -6.07
N CYS A 36 -2.63 7.33 -5.15
CA CYS A 36 -2.89 7.62 -3.73
C CYS A 36 -1.67 8.18 -2.97
N ASN A 37 -0.46 8.12 -3.53
CA ASN A 37 0.77 8.55 -2.84
C ASN A 37 1.59 9.57 -3.66
N VAL A 38 1.00 10.17 -4.69
CA VAL A 38 1.58 11.32 -5.39
C VAL A 38 1.64 12.52 -4.45
N PRO A 39 2.62 13.43 -4.61
CA PRO A 39 2.66 14.68 -3.86
C PRO A 39 1.45 15.55 -4.20
N MET A 40 0.99 16.31 -3.21
CA MET A 40 -0.02 17.34 -3.34
C MET A 40 0.34 18.53 -2.44
N GLU A 41 -0.26 19.68 -2.74
CA GLU A 41 -0.17 20.88 -1.92
C GLU A 41 -1.56 21.27 -1.45
N CYS A 42 -1.70 21.62 -0.18
CA CYS A 42 -2.99 22.06 0.37
C CYS A 42 -3.33 23.46 -0.11
N ASP A 43 -4.52 23.64 -0.69
CA ASP A 43 -5.03 24.94 -1.15
C ASP A 43 -5.19 25.97 -0.02
N LYS A 44 -5.46 25.53 1.21
CA LYS A 44 -5.67 26.41 2.37
C LYS A 44 -4.38 26.82 3.06
N CYS A 45 -3.44 25.90 3.32
CA CYS A 45 -2.24 26.18 4.12
C CYS A 45 -0.93 26.06 3.34
N GLN A 46 -0.97 25.71 2.04
CA GLN A 46 0.18 25.59 1.13
C GLN A 46 1.27 24.60 1.60
N LYS A 47 0.96 23.75 2.59
CA LYS A 47 1.86 22.68 3.01
C LYS A 47 1.78 21.50 2.05
N LYS A 48 2.94 20.95 1.73
CA LYS A 48 3.09 19.74 0.90
C LYS A 48 2.78 18.49 1.71
N GLN A 49 2.02 17.58 1.13
CA GLN A 49 1.65 16.29 1.70
C GLN A 49 1.43 15.25 0.58
N LYS A 50 1.08 14.01 0.93
CA LYS A 50 0.64 13.02 -0.07
C LYS A 50 -0.83 13.22 -0.41
N ASN A 51 -1.27 12.72 -1.57
CA ASN A 51 -2.66 12.82 -2.04
C ASN A 51 -3.66 12.24 -1.02
N ARG A 52 -4.42 13.11 -0.35
CA ARG A 52 -5.30 12.76 0.76
C ARG A 52 -6.59 13.56 0.68
N ALA A 53 -7.64 13.02 1.28
CA ALA A 53 -8.95 13.65 1.35
C ALA A 53 -8.95 14.90 2.23
N PHE A 54 -8.10 14.88 3.26
CA PHE A 54 -7.94 15.95 4.23
C PHE A 54 -6.48 16.37 4.33
N CYS A 55 -6.26 17.65 4.65
CA CYS A 55 -4.96 18.14 5.01
C CYS A 55 -4.63 17.79 6.46
N TYR A 56 -3.57 17.03 6.69
CA TYR A 56 -3.19 16.66 8.05
C TYR A 56 -2.63 17.81 8.89
N PHE A 57 -2.26 18.93 8.25
CA PHE A 57 -1.75 20.09 8.97
C PHE A 57 -2.83 21.06 9.42
N CYS A 58 -3.93 21.18 8.67
CA CYS A 58 -4.97 22.18 8.95
C CYS A 58 -6.39 21.62 8.93
N ALA A 59 -6.53 20.29 8.83
CA ALA A 59 -7.78 19.55 8.72
C ALA A 59 -8.70 19.97 7.56
N ALA A 60 -8.22 20.78 6.62
CA ALA A 60 -9.03 21.24 5.50
C ALA A 60 -9.35 20.09 4.54
N VAL A 61 -10.59 20.04 4.06
CA VAL A 61 -11.02 19.14 2.98
C VAL A 61 -10.32 19.54 1.69
N GLN A 62 -9.70 18.59 0.99
CA GLN A 62 -9.06 18.84 -0.29
C GLN A 62 -10.12 19.06 -1.38
N ARG A 63 -10.23 20.30 -1.87
CA ARG A 63 -11.22 20.71 -2.89
C ARG A 63 -10.82 20.38 -4.33
N LEU A 64 -9.53 20.13 -4.57
CA LEU A 64 -8.98 19.69 -5.85
C LEU A 64 -8.58 18.21 -5.74
N PRO A 65 -9.54 17.26 -5.82
CA PRO A 65 -9.28 15.85 -5.61
C PRO A 65 -8.63 15.19 -6.82
N THR A 66 -7.69 14.29 -6.54
CA THR A 66 -7.13 13.35 -7.52
C THR A 66 -7.52 11.94 -7.10
N CYS A 67 -8.15 11.17 -8.00
CA CYS A 67 -8.56 9.81 -7.67
C CYS A 67 -7.36 8.92 -7.30
N ALA A 68 -7.40 8.31 -6.12
CA ALA A 68 -6.38 7.45 -5.55
C ALA A 68 -6.13 6.15 -6.34
N HIS A 69 -7.07 5.75 -7.20
CA HIS A 69 -6.95 4.56 -8.04
C HIS A 69 -6.48 4.86 -9.46
N CYS A 70 -7.12 5.84 -10.12
CA CYS A 70 -6.90 6.09 -11.55
C CYS A 70 -6.20 7.42 -11.87
N GLY A 71 -5.92 8.25 -10.86
CA GLY A 71 -5.24 9.54 -11.03
C GLY A 71 -6.06 10.62 -11.74
N LYS A 72 -7.33 10.35 -12.10
CA LYS A 72 -8.18 11.35 -12.76
C LYS A 72 -8.55 12.47 -11.79
N VAL A 73 -8.54 13.70 -12.29
CA VAL A 73 -9.00 14.94 -11.63
C VAL A 73 -10.33 15.48 -12.21
N LYS A 74 -10.88 14.78 -13.20
CA LYS A 74 -12.18 15.04 -13.81
C LYS A 74 -12.85 13.75 -14.24
N CYS A 75 -14.16 13.65 -14.04
CA CYS A 75 -14.96 12.50 -14.45
C CYS A 75 -15.71 12.81 -15.75
N MET A 76 -15.72 11.84 -16.67
CA MET A 76 -16.35 11.95 -17.98
C MET A 76 -17.40 10.88 -18.17
N LEU A 77 -18.61 11.28 -18.61
CA LEU A 77 -19.68 10.34 -18.93
C LEU A 77 -19.29 9.37 -20.06
N LYS A 78 -18.44 9.81 -21.01
CA LYS A 78 -18.01 8.99 -22.16
C LYS A 78 -17.31 7.68 -21.77
N SER A 79 -16.78 7.56 -20.55
CA SER A 79 -16.05 6.35 -20.11
C SER A 79 -16.97 5.18 -19.74
N GLY A 80 -18.28 5.39 -19.59
CA GLY A 80 -19.29 4.32 -19.33
C GLY A 80 -19.14 3.57 -18.00
N ASP A 81 -18.04 3.75 -17.28
CA ASP A 81 -17.70 3.06 -16.03
C ASP A 81 -18.12 3.84 -14.78
N CYS A 82 -18.56 5.09 -14.92
CA CYS A 82 -19.03 5.93 -13.82
C CYS A 82 -20.36 5.43 -13.27
N VAL A 83 -20.49 5.28 -11.94
CA VAL A 83 -21.75 4.89 -11.29
C VAL A 83 -22.72 6.05 -11.09
N VAL A 84 -22.26 7.30 -11.30
CA VAL A 84 -23.06 8.52 -11.26
C VAL A 84 -23.14 9.11 -12.67
N ARG A 85 -24.34 9.48 -13.10
CA ARG A 85 -24.55 10.08 -14.42
C ARG A 85 -24.16 11.56 -14.40
N HIS A 86 -23.23 11.94 -15.27
CA HIS A 86 -22.78 13.33 -15.48
C HIS A 86 -23.24 13.83 -16.87
N PRO A 87 -24.47 14.35 -17.04
CA PRO A 87 -24.98 14.76 -18.34
C PRO A 87 -24.25 16.00 -18.87
N GLY A 88 -23.62 15.90 -20.04
CA GLY A 88 -23.13 17.05 -20.82
C GLY A 88 -21.95 17.85 -20.25
N VAL A 89 -21.48 17.55 -19.03
CA VAL A 89 -20.46 18.35 -18.34
C VAL A 89 -19.38 17.47 -17.72
N TYR A 90 -18.14 17.95 -17.73
CA TYR A 90 -17.06 17.36 -16.94
C TYR A 90 -17.33 17.62 -15.46
N THR A 91 -17.49 16.56 -14.66
CA THR A 91 -17.58 16.74 -13.21
C THR A 91 -16.18 16.81 -12.62
N THR A 92 -15.90 17.90 -11.91
CA THR A 92 -14.60 18.21 -11.28
C THR A 92 -14.83 18.51 -9.79
N GLY A 93 -13.73 18.73 -9.06
CA GLY A 93 -13.81 19.05 -7.64
C GLY A 93 -14.47 17.92 -6.84
N LEU A 94 -15.12 18.25 -5.73
CA LEU A 94 -15.80 17.25 -4.90
C LEU A 94 -16.94 16.50 -5.61
N GLY A 95 -17.50 17.05 -6.70
CA GLY A 95 -18.56 16.38 -7.45
C GLY A 95 -18.15 15.07 -8.12
N MET A 96 -16.84 14.81 -8.29
CA MET A 96 -16.34 13.58 -8.91
C MET A 96 -16.03 12.45 -7.92
N VAL A 97 -16.10 12.77 -6.62
CA VAL A 97 -15.68 11.91 -5.52
C VAL A 97 -16.82 10.97 -5.12
N GLY A 98 -16.55 9.67 -5.08
CA GLY A 98 -17.52 8.65 -4.68
C GLY A 98 -17.26 8.02 -3.31
N ALA A 99 -16.01 8.00 -2.85
CA ALA A 99 -15.65 7.41 -1.55
C ALA A 99 -14.31 7.94 -1.03
N ILE A 100 -14.04 7.69 0.24
CA ILE A 100 -12.72 7.78 0.87
C ILE A 100 -12.22 6.36 1.12
N CYS A 101 -10.95 6.10 0.88
CA CYS A 101 -10.33 4.81 1.19
C CYS A 101 -9.88 4.77 2.65
N ASP A 102 -10.31 3.79 3.44
CA ASP A 102 -9.94 3.66 4.86
C ASP A 102 -8.43 3.45 5.09
N PHE A 103 -7.71 2.92 4.09
CA PHE A 103 -6.29 2.63 4.21
C PHE A 103 -5.39 3.82 3.90
N CYS A 104 -5.66 4.54 2.80
CA CYS A 104 -4.82 5.64 2.34
C CYS A 104 -5.44 7.02 2.55
N GLU A 105 -6.67 7.08 3.06
CA GLU A 105 -7.44 8.32 3.30
C GLU A 105 -7.50 9.26 2.09
N ALA A 106 -7.44 8.71 0.88
CA ALA A 106 -7.50 9.46 -0.35
C ALA A 106 -8.85 9.29 -1.06
N TRP A 107 -9.22 10.30 -1.84
CA TRP A 107 -10.44 10.29 -2.63
C TRP A 107 -10.45 9.20 -3.69
N VAL A 108 -11.56 8.48 -3.83
CA VAL A 108 -11.83 7.53 -4.91
C VAL A 108 -13.00 8.06 -5.73
N CYS A 109 -12.84 8.15 -7.05
CA CYS A 109 -13.90 8.66 -7.93
C CYS A 109 -15.04 7.65 -8.12
N HIS A 110 -16.14 8.10 -8.73
CA HIS A 110 -17.31 7.30 -9.08
C HIS A 110 -17.07 6.14 -10.08
N GLY A 111 -15.85 5.95 -10.59
CA GLY A 111 -15.58 4.83 -11.49
C GLY A 111 -15.85 3.51 -10.78
N ARG A 112 -16.74 2.68 -11.33
CA ARG A 112 -17.12 1.36 -10.77
C ARG A 112 -15.89 0.51 -10.47
N LYS A 113 -14.90 0.52 -11.37
CA LYS A 113 -13.62 -0.15 -11.16
C LYS A 113 -12.88 0.44 -9.96
N CYS A 114 -12.78 1.76 -9.86
CA CYS A 114 -12.08 2.43 -8.76
C CYS A 114 -12.72 2.06 -7.40
N LEU A 115 -14.04 2.19 -7.27
CA LEU A 115 -14.77 1.88 -6.04
C LEU A 115 -14.65 0.41 -5.62
N THR A 116 -14.74 -0.51 -6.59
CA THR A 116 -14.74 -1.95 -6.28
C THR A 116 -13.35 -2.55 -6.08
N THR A 117 -12.29 -1.91 -6.59
CA THR A 117 -10.94 -2.50 -6.57
C THR A 117 -9.95 -1.78 -5.67
N HIS A 118 -10.09 -0.46 -5.48
CA HIS A 118 -9.06 0.33 -4.82
C HIS A 118 -8.74 -0.16 -3.41
N ALA A 119 -9.75 -0.38 -2.57
CA ALA A 119 -9.53 -0.88 -1.21
C ALA A 119 -8.79 -2.23 -1.22
N CYS A 120 -9.16 -3.16 -2.10
CA CYS A 120 -8.54 -4.49 -2.20
C CYS A 120 -7.07 -4.45 -2.65
N SER A 121 -6.66 -3.42 -3.40
CA SER A 121 -5.31 -3.28 -3.94
C SER A 121 -4.59 -2.03 -3.43
N CYS A 122 -5.07 -1.43 -2.33
CA CYS A 122 -4.51 -0.19 -1.83
C CYS A 122 -3.07 -0.45 -1.38
N PRO A 123 -2.07 0.28 -1.90
CA PRO A 123 -0.66 0.06 -1.56
C PRO A 123 -0.41 0.26 -0.06
N LEU A 124 -1.24 1.05 0.62
CA LEU A 124 -1.13 1.37 2.05
C LEU A 124 -1.98 0.49 2.98
N MET A 125 -2.61 -0.59 2.49
CA MET A 125 -3.44 -1.48 3.32
C MET A 125 -2.73 -2.01 4.58
N ASP A 126 -1.42 -2.29 4.48
CA ASP A 126 -0.60 -2.87 5.55
C ASP A 126 0.51 -1.88 5.98
N ALA A 127 0.29 -0.59 5.73
CA ALA A 127 1.30 0.44 5.96
C ALA A 127 1.37 0.83 7.43
N VAL A 128 2.37 0.27 8.11
CA VAL A 128 2.77 0.61 9.49
C VAL A 128 4.26 0.87 9.46
N CYS A 129 4.70 1.99 10.04
CA CYS A 129 6.12 2.31 10.12
C CYS A 129 6.88 1.21 10.89
N LEU A 130 8.02 0.76 10.37
CA LEU A 130 8.84 -0.24 11.05
C LEU A 130 9.47 0.26 12.34
N GLU A 131 9.73 1.56 12.46
CA GLU A 131 10.47 2.13 13.60
C GLU A 131 9.55 2.60 14.71
N CYS A 132 8.55 3.43 14.39
CA CYS A 132 7.65 3.98 15.41
C CYS A 132 6.29 3.27 15.50
N GLU A 133 6.06 2.19 14.73
CA GLU A 133 4.85 1.35 14.76
C GLU A 133 3.52 2.07 14.48
N ARG A 134 3.59 3.32 14.03
CA ARG A 134 2.44 4.16 13.72
C ARG A 134 1.96 3.96 12.28
N GLY A 135 0.65 4.15 12.07
CA GLY A 135 -0.03 3.96 10.80
C GLY A 135 -0.10 5.23 9.94
N VAL A 136 -0.70 5.11 8.75
CA VAL A 136 -0.87 6.20 7.78
C VAL A 136 -1.56 7.43 8.37
N TRP A 137 -2.55 7.20 9.23
CA TRP A 137 -3.39 8.23 9.85
C TRP A 137 -2.59 9.13 10.80
N GLU A 138 -1.62 8.55 11.50
CA GLU A 138 -0.84 9.25 12.53
C GLU A 138 0.30 10.08 11.93
N HIS A 139 0.83 9.68 10.76
CA HIS A 139 1.94 10.35 10.08
C HIS A 139 1.53 11.42 9.07
N GLY A 140 0.24 11.67 8.97
CA GLY A 140 -0.28 12.52 7.92
C GLY A 140 -0.04 12.00 6.51
N GLY A 141 -0.12 10.68 6.34
CA GLY A 141 -0.07 10.04 5.04
C GLY A 141 1.31 9.96 4.39
N ARG A 142 2.36 10.53 4.97
CA ARG A 142 3.70 10.54 4.36
C ARG A 142 4.42 9.23 4.69
N VAL A 143 4.10 8.21 3.88
CA VAL A 143 4.66 6.88 3.99
C VAL A 143 5.52 6.55 2.76
N PHE A 144 6.67 5.94 3.02
CA PHE A 144 7.69 5.54 2.06
C PHE A 144 7.95 4.03 2.20
N ARG A 145 8.67 3.45 1.23
CA ARG A 145 9.21 2.10 1.36
C ARG A 145 10.72 2.13 1.29
N CYS A 146 11.38 1.44 2.21
CA CYS A 146 12.82 1.23 2.15
C CYS A 146 13.19 0.51 0.85
N CYS A 147 14.18 1.01 0.12
CA CYS A 147 14.68 0.39 -1.10
C CYS A 147 15.36 -0.97 -0.85
N PHE A 148 15.80 -1.22 0.39
CA PHE A 148 16.50 -2.44 0.78
C PHE A 148 15.56 -3.49 1.38
N CYS A 149 14.90 -3.20 2.51
CA CYS A 149 14.05 -4.19 3.20
C CYS A 149 12.58 -4.18 2.74
N ARG A 150 12.18 -3.22 1.90
CA ARG A 150 10.78 -2.99 1.46
C ARG A 150 9.78 -2.70 2.59
N GLY A 151 10.28 -2.42 3.79
CA GLY A 151 9.48 -1.97 4.93
C GLY A 151 8.86 -0.60 4.73
N PHE A 152 7.71 -0.36 5.34
CA PHE A 152 7.09 0.95 5.36
C PHE A 152 7.77 1.84 6.40
N LEU A 153 7.98 3.10 6.04
CA LEU A 153 8.64 4.09 6.88
C LEU A 153 7.87 5.41 6.81
N CYS A 154 7.74 6.09 7.94
CA CYS A 154 7.24 7.47 7.95
C CYS A 154 8.31 8.42 7.42
N GLU A 155 7.94 9.68 7.18
CA GLU A 155 8.90 10.69 6.69
C GLU A 155 10.08 10.91 7.64
N ASP A 156 9.82 10.89 8.94
CA ASP A 156 10.80 11.16 9.99
C ASP A 156 11.85 10.03 10.08
N ASP A 157 11.39 8.77 10.00
CA ASP A 157 12.24 7.59 10.19
C ASP A 157 12.94 7.12 8.89
N GLN A 158 12.52 7.60 7.71
CA GLN A 158 12.95 7.01 6.45
C GLN A 158 14.46 7.09 6.20
N PHE A 159 15.09 8.20 6.62
CA PHE A 159 16.50 8.45 6.33
C PHE A 159 17.41 7.68 7.27
N GLU A 160 17.11 7.71 8.56
CA GLU A 160 17.85 6.97 9.59
C GLU A 160 17.76 5.46 9.35
N HIS A 161 16.56 4.95 9.06
CA HIS A 161 16.41 3.54 8.70
C HIS A 161 17.17 3.20 7.42
N GLN A 162 17.10 4.00 6.36
CA GLN A 162 17.81 3.68 5.11
C GLN A 162 19.34 3.69 5.29
N ALA A 163 19.87 4.54 6.16
CA ALA A 163 21.30 4.58 6.47
C ALA A 163 21.79 3.31 7.18
N SER A 164 20.99 2.71 8.07
CA SER A 164 21.36 1.52 8.84
C SER A 164 20.80 0.20 8.28
N CYS A 165 19.83 0.24 7.36
CA CYS A 165 19.10 -0.95 6.90
C CYS A 165 19.99 -1.97 6.16
N GLN A 166 21.09 -1.55 5.54
CA GLN A 166 22.02 -2.49 4.89
C GLN A 166 23.00 -3.14 5.88
N VAL A 167 23.17 -2.55 7.06
CA VAL A 167 24.11 -3.02 8.07
C VAL A 167 23.54 -4.27 8.75
N LEU A 168 24.37 -5.30 8.86
CA LEU A 168 24.09 -6.53 9.58
C LEU A 168 24.92 -6.55 10.86
N GLU A 169 24.37 -6.00 11.94
CA GLU A 169 24.93 -6.15 13.28
C GLU A 169 24.48 -7.50 13.84
N SER A 170 25.04 -8.59 13.32
CA SER A 170 24.80 -9.93 13.87
C SER A 170 26.07 -10.42 14.56
N GLU A 171 25.94 -10.83 15.83
CA GLU A 171 27.00 -11.55 16.55
C GLU A 171 27.34 -12.88 15.86
N THR A 172 26.43 -13.41 15.03
CA THR A 172 26.64 -14.67 14.32
C THR A 172 26.18 -14.62 12.87
N TYR A 173 27.09 -14.92 11.95
CA TYR A 173 26.79 -15.12 10.53
C TYR A 173 26.30 -16.54 10.24
N LYS A 174 25.75 -17.24 11.25
CA LYS A 174 25.24 -18.59 11.09
C LYS A 174 23.82 -18.59 10.51
N CYS A 175 23.54 -19.61 9.72
CA CYS A 175 22.25 -19.90 9.17
C CYS A 175 21.27 -20.22 10.31
N GLN A 176 20.17 -19.46 10.38
CA GLN A 176 19.14 -19.63 11.40
C GLN A 176 18.58 -21.06 11.52
N SER A 177 18.55 -21.81 10.41
CA SER A 177 17.94 -23.13 10.37
C SER A 177 18.87 -24.29 10.71
N CYS A 178 20.18 -24.16 10.51
CA CYS A 178 21.11 -25.29 10.69
C CYS A 178 22.46 -24.93 11.30
N ASN A 179 22.65 -23.68 11.75
CA ASN A 179 23.87 -23.18 12.39
C ASN A 179 25.18 -23.29 11.58
N ARG A 180 25.13 -23.70 10.31
CA ARG A 180 26.25 -23.56 9.35
C ARG A 180 26.46 -22.09 8.98
N LEU A 181 27.58 -21.73 8.34
CA LEU A 181 27.77 -20.36 7.85
C LEU A 181 26.66 -19.97 6.85
N GLY A 182 26.04 -18.81 7.06
CA GLY A 182 25.04 -18.22 6.18
C GLY A 182 25.70 -17.34 5.13
N GLN A 183 25.30 -17.52 3.87
CA GLN A 183 25.79 -16.75 2.73
C GLN A 183 24.80 -15.66 2.30
N TYR A 184 23.54 -15.79 2.68
CA TYR A 184 22.46 -14.90 2.29
C TYR A 184 21.84 -14.27 3.53
N SER A 185 21.59 -12.96 3.48
CA SER A 185 21.00 -12.24 4.62
C SER A 185 19.70 -11.55 4.22
N CYS A 186 18.65 -11.75 5.00
CA CYS A 186 17.42 -11.01 4.83
C CYS A 186 17.56 -9.62 5.47
N LEU A 187 17.57 -8.54 4.67
CA LEU A 187 17.69 -7.18 5.21
C LEU A 187 16.46 -6.71 6.01
N ARG A 188 15.34 -7.45 5.94
CA ARG A 188 14.15 -7.18 6.74
C ARG A 188 14.19 -7.84 8.11
N CYS A 189 14.63 -9.09 8.20
CA CYS A 189 14.70 -9.84 9.46
C CYS A 189 16.10 -9.80 10.10
N LYS A 190 17.09 -9.25 9.37
CA LYS A 190 18.52 -9.24 9.71
C LYS A 190 19.10 -10.64 9.99
N THR A 191 18.48 -11.66 9.41
CA THR A 191 18.81 -13.07 9.64
C THR A 191 19.60 -13.65 8.47
N CYS A 192 20.60 -14.48 8.78
CA CYS A 192 21.44 -15.16 7.79
C CYS A 192 20.92 -16.58 7.46
N PHE A 193 21.10 -17.02 6.23
CA PHE A 193 20.70 -18.33 5.70
C PHE A 193 21.80 -18.91 4.80
N CYS A 194 21.97 -20.23 4.82
CA CYS A 194 22.79 -20.93 3.83
C CYS A 194 22.03 -21.11 2.51
N ASP A 195 22.73 -21.53 1.46
CA ASP A 195 22.17 -21.70 0.11
C ASP A 195 20.98 -22.68 0.03
N GLU A 196 20.94 -23.67 0.91
CA GLU A 196 19.82 -24.61 1.00
C GLU A 196 18.60 -23.97 1.68
N HIS A 197 18.82 -23.26 2.80
CA HIS A 197 17.71 -22.73 3.61
C HIS A 197 17.13 -21.43 3.06
N VAL A 198 17.89 -20.64 2.29
CA VAL A 198 17.35 -19.43 1.63
C VAL A 198 16.28 -19.77 0.58
N ARG A 199 16.38 -20.95 -0.05
CA ARG A 199 15.46 -21.41 -1.11
C ARG A 199 14.21 -22.10 -0.56
N ARG A 200 14.22 -22.54 0.71
CA ARG A 200 13.05 -23.16 1.35
C ARG A 200 12.00 -22.08 1.68
N ARG A 201 10.83 -22.13 1.03
CA ARG A 201 9.69 -21.29 1.41
C ARG A 201 9.21 -21.66 2.81
N GLY A 202 9.25 -20.73 3.76
CA GLY A 202 8.45 -20.83 4.98
C GLY A 202 9.19 -20.94 6.31
N VAL A 203 10.39 -20.39 6.47
CA VAL A 203 10.87 -20.09 7.83
C VAL A 203 10.03 -18.93 8.37
N ARG A 204 8.91 -19.25 9.03
CA ARG A 204 8.19 -18.31 9.88
C ARG A 204 9.05 -18.06 11.11
N LEU A 205 9.73 -16.93 11.14
CA LEU A 205 10.19 -16.36 12.40
C LEU A 205 8.93 -15.89 13.14
N GLU A 206 8.66 -16.46 14.32
CA GLU A 206 7.84 -15.75 15.29
C GLU A 206 8.55 -14.41 15.56
N ARG A 207 7.85 -13.28 15.36
CA ARG A 207 8.37 -11.99 15.82
C ARG A 207 8.63 -12.16 17.31
N ARG A 208 9.88 -11.98 17.75
CA ARG A 208 10.12 -11.68 19.16
C ARG A 208 9.37 -10.38 19.46
N ALA A 209 8.49 -10.46 20.45
CA ALA A 209 7.80 -9.33 21.04
C ALA A 209 8.79 -8.34 21.64
#